data_AF-A0A9E2UI66-F1
#
_entry.id   AF-A0A9E2UI66-F1
#
_cell.length_a   1.000
_cell.length_b   1.000
_cell.length_c   1.000
_cell.angle_alpha   90.00
_cell.angle_beta   90.00
_cell.angle_gamma   90.00
#
_symmetry.space_group_name_H-M   'P 1'
#
loop_
_entity.id
_entity.type
_entity.pdbx_description
1 polymer ?
#
loop_
_entity_poly.entity_id
_entity_poly.type
_entity_poly.pdbx_seq_one_letter_code
_entity_poly.pdbx_strand_id
1 'polypeptide(L)'
;MSALAHYLEEEGIATVAISLVRPQTENTKPPRALWVPFELGRPFGPPCDPPFQRRVILAALRLLERDSGPVVIEDFPDDDPRAQPDPAWHPPSIPTAPATGSALSLAARLEAEIVQLQGAHRLWVAQHGRTTVGLSGLAIGECGRCMAEWLRGTAPPSPREGFSAPLILRFVIDDVKAYCLEAAAAGAAKPSSRQLGDWFWNETATGAVIHALREALQRSEDERLKLVAGNFMVPAARARTR
;
A
#
# COMPACT_ATOMS: atom_id res chain seq x y z
N MET A 1 1.92 20.79 -2.99
CA MET A 1 2.35 21.86 -3.93
C MET A 1 1.46 23.11 -3.87
N SER A 2 0.73 23.36 -2.78
CA SER A 2 -0.16 24.55 -2.71
C SER A 2 0.61 25.88 -2.64
N ALA A 3 1.67 25.94 -1.83
CA ALA A 3 2.46 27.17 -1.66
C ALA A 3 3.04 27.72 -2.98
N LEU A 4 3.61 26.85 -3.83
CA LEU A 4 4.16 27.27 -5.12
C LEU A 4 3.07 27.78 -6.07
N ALA A 5 1.88 27.19 -6.02
CA ALA A 5 0.75 27.64 -6.84
C ALA A 5 0.38 29.09 -6.52
N HIS A 6 0.32 29.46 -5.24
CA HIS A 6 0.05 30.85 -4.85
C HIS A 6 1.09 31.84 -5.40
N TYR A 7 2.38 31.55 -5.26
CA TYR A 7 3.45 32.41 -5.81
C TYR A 7 3.36 32.56 -7.32
N LEU A 8 3.00 31.50 -8.05
CA LEU A 8 2.85 31.57 -9.51
C LEU A 8 1.65 32.45 -9.91
N GLU A 9 0.53 32.37 -9.19
CA GLU A 9 -0.65 33.22 -9.44
C GLU A 9 -0.37 34.70 -9.16
N GLU A 10 0.40 35.01 -8.11
CA GLU A 10 0.81 36.38 -7.78
C GLU A 10 1.61 37.02 -8.93
N GLU A 11 2.39 36.22 -9.65
CA GLU A 11 3.13 36.62 -10.86
C GLU A 11 2.30 36.53 -12.16
N GLY A 12 0.99 36.29 -12.05
CA GLY A 12 0.07 36.24 -13.19
C GLY A 12 0.08 34.91 -13.97
N ILE A 13 0.65 33.84 -13.42
CA ILE A 13 0.65 32.50 -14.01
C ILE A 13 -0.46 31.67 -13.37
N ALA A 14 -1.53 31.40 -14.13
CA ALA A 14 -2.64 30.58 -13.65
C ALA A 14 -2.23 29.10 -13.47
N THR A 15 -2.71 28.49 -12.39
CA THR A 15 -2.34 27.15 -11.92
C THR A 15 -3.56 26.29 -11.57
N VAL A 16 -3.43 24.97 -11.68
CA VAL A 16 -4.44 24.06 -11.14
C VAL A 16 -3.76 22.85 -10.53
N ALA A 17 -4.19 22.46 -9.34
CA ALA A 17 -3.75 21.24 -8.70
C ALA A 17 -4.69 20.08 -9.03
N ILE A 18 -4.15 18.89 -9.23
CA ILE A 18 -4.95 17.65 -9.17
C ILE A 18 -4.65 17.00 -7.82
N SER A 19 -5.69 16.74 -7.04
CA SER A 19 -5.56 16.28 -5.66
C SER A 19 -6.21 14.93 -5.41
N LEU A 20 -5.47 14.05 -4.73
CA LEU A 20 -5.91 12.70 -4.35
C LEU A 20 -6.42 12.65 -2.89
N VAL A 21 -6.15 13.68 -2.09
CA VAL A 21 -6.46 13.70 -0.65
C VAL A 21 -7.26 14.97 -0.33
N ARG A 22 -8.60 14.85 -0.33
CA ARG A 22 -9.51 15.98 -0.11
C ARG A 22 -9.19 16.76 1.18
N PRO A 23 -9.04 16.14 2.37
CA PRO A 23 -8.75 16.90 3.59
C PRO A 23 -7.46 17.73 3.51
N GLN A 24 -6.44 17.23 2.81
CA GLN A 24 -5.19 17.97 2.62
C GLN A 24 -5.39 19.16 1.67
N THR A 25 -6.27 19.04 0.69
CA THR A 25 -6.60 20.12 -0.26
C THR A 25 -7.35 21.23 0.45
N GLU A 26 -8.35 20.88 1.25
CA GLU A 26 -9.13 21.83 2.04
C GLU A 26 -8.25 22.58 3.05
N ASN A 27 -7.27 21.89 3.64
CA ASN A 27 -6.33 22.49 4.58
C ASN A 27 -5.30 23.40 3.88
N THR A 28 -4.74 22.95 2.75
CA THR A 28 -3.68 23.69 2.04
C THR A 28 -4.19 24.79 1.11
N LYS A 29 -5.50 24.82 0.81
CA LYS A 29 -6.21 25.91 0.14
C LYS A 29 -5.56 26.40 -1.17
N PRO A 30 -5.23 25.50 -2.12
CA PRO A 30 -4.65 25.92 -3.39
C PRO A 30 -5.61 26.84 -4.16
N PRO A 31 -5.11 27.73 -5.05
CA PRO A 31 -5.95 28.64 -5.83
C PRO A 31 -7.10 27.90 -6.52
N ARG A 32 -6.77 26.79 -7.19
CA ARG A 32 -7.73 25.89 -7.83
C ARG A 32 -7.26 24.45 -7.70
N ALA A 33 -8.19 23.53 -7.44
CA ALA A 33 -7.91 22.11 -7.39
C ALA A 33 -9.07 21.27 -7.97
N LEU A 34 -8.72 20.31 -8.80
CA LEU A 34 -9.58 19.18 -9.13
C LEU A 34 -9.27 18.06 -8.14
N TRP A 35 -10.23 17.73 -7.27
CA TRP A 35 -10.16 16.52 -6.48
C TRP A 35 -10.58 15.31 -7.32
N VAL A 36 -9.79 14.23 -7.25
CA VAL A 36 -10.05 12.99 -7.96
C VAL A 36 -10.15 11.81 -6.96
N PRO A 37 -11.16 10.93 -7.08
CA PRO A 37 -11.33 9.76 -6.22
C PRO A 37 -10.42 8.58 -6.60
N PHE A 38 -9.16 8.84 -6.96
CA PHE A 38 -8.24 7.81 -7.49
C PHE A 38 -7.25 7.31 -6.44
N GLU A 39 -6.56 6.21 -6.76
CA GLU A 39 -5.50 5.69 -5.91
C GLU A 39 -4.30 6.65 -5.85
N LEU A 40 -3.65 6.69 -4.68
CA LEU A 40 -2.42 7.48 -4.50
C LEU A 40 -1.38 7.10 -5.55
N GLY A 41 -0.74 8.11 -6.14
CA GLY A 41 0.24 7.94 -7.22
C GLY A 41 -0.38 7.83 -8.62
N ARG A 42 -1.71 7.89 -8.77
CA ARG A 42 -2.40 7.85 -10.07
C ARG A 42 -3.35 9.05 -10.28
N PRO A 43 -2.86 10.30 -10.25
CA PRO A 43 -3.71 11.48 -10.35
C PRO A 43 -4.50 11.60 -11.66
N PHE A 44 -4.07 10.91 -12.73
CA PHE A 44 -4.75 10.90 -14.02
C PHE A 44 -5.53 9.61 -14.31
N GLY A 45 -5.64 8.71 -13.33
CA GLY A 45 -6.27 7.39 -13.50
C GLY A 45 -5.34 6.32 -14.08
N PRO A 46 -5.90 5.28 -14.72
CA PRO A 46 -5.15 4.12 -15.22
C PRO A 46 -4.07 4.49 -16.24
N PRO A 47 -2.89 3.84 -16.21
CA PRO A 47 -1.95 3.93 -17.32
C PRO A 47 -2.55 3.28 -18.57
N CYS A 48 -2.12 3.80 -19.73
CA CYS A 48 -2.57 3.38 -21.05
C CYS A 48 -4.08 3.59 -21.33
N ASP A 49 -4.71 4.55 -20.66
CA ASP A 49 -6.07 5.03 -20.98
C ASP A 49 -6.04 6.54 -21.34
N PRO A 50 -5.54 6.92 -22.53
CA PRO A 50 -5.49 8.31 -22.96
C PRO A 50 -6.84 9.02 -22.96
N PRO A 51 -7.97 8.38 -23.37
CA PRO A 51 -9.29 9.00 -23.27
C PRO A 51 -9.64 9.42 -21.84
N PHE A 52 -9.48 8.55 -20.85
CA PHE A 52 -9.77 8.88 -19.44
C PHE A 52 -8.84 9.97 -18.92
N GLN A 53 -7.53 9.83 -19.13
CA GLN A 53 -6.53 10.81 -18.72
C GLN A 53 -6.79 12.19 -19.32
N ARG A 54 -7.21 12.25 -20.58
CA ARG A 54 -7.60 13.50 -21.25
C ARG A 54 -8.82 14.13 -20.58
N ARG A 55 -9.82 13.35 -20.15
CA ARG A 55 -10.97 13.90 -19.41
C ARG A 55 -10.55 14.55 -18.11
N VAL A 56 -9.64 13.91 -17.36
CA VAL A 56 -9.09 14.46 -16.11
C VAL A 56 -8.34 15.77 -16.36
N ILE A 57 -7.45 15.78 -17.36
CA ILE A 57 -6.69 16.98 -17.73
C ILE A 57 -7.63 18.12 -18.14
N LEU A 58 -8.60 17.84 -19.01
CA LEU A 58 -9.55 18.86 -19.45
C LEU A 58 -10.45 19.34 -18.31
N ALA A 59 -10.83 18.47 -17.37
CA ALA A 59 -11.57 18.88 -16.17
C ALA A 59 -10.75 19.84 -15.31
N ALA A 60 -9.46 19.55 -15.10
CA ALA A 60 -8.57 20.43 -14.37
C ALA A 60 -8.37 21.77 -15.10
N LEU A 61 -8.13 21.75 -16.41
CA LEU A 61 -7.93 22.98 -17.20
C LEU A 61 -9.18 23.86 -17.28
N ARG A 62 -10.38 23.28 -17.30
CA ARG A 62 -11.64 24.04 -17.24
C ARG A 62 -11.77 24.89 -15.97
N LEU A 63 -11.09 24.52 -14.88
CA LEU A 63 -11.06 25.35 -13.68
C LEU A 63 -10.39 26.72 -13.92
N LEU A 64 -9.51 26.82 -14.92
CA LEU A 64 -8.85 28.09 -15.27
C LEU A 64 -9.82 29.11 -15.88
N GLU A 65 -10.95 28.66 -16.44
CA GLU A 65 -11.99 29.52 -17.01
C GLU A 65 -12.93 30.08 -15.93
N ARG A 66 -12.80 29.62 -14.68
CA ARG A 66 -13.66 30.06 -13.58
C ARG A 66 -13.11 31.34 -12.95
N ASP A 67 -13.86 32.42 -13.12
CA ASP A 67 -13.69 33.64 -12.34
C ASP A 67 -14.43 33.52 -11.01
N SER A 68 -13.75 33.13 -9.91
CA SER A 68 -14.13 33.48 -8.52
C SER A 68 -13.34 32.79 -7.39
N GLY A 69 -13.02 33.58 -6.35
CA GLY A 69 -12.92 33.16 -4.94
C GLY A 69 -11.55 32.62 -4.45
N PRO A 70 -11.22 32.77 -3.16
CA PRO A 70 -9.89 32.45 -2.63
C PRO A 70 -9.50 30.96 -2.62
N VAL A 71 -10.37 30.02 -3.00
CA VAL A 71 -10.07 28.59 -3.22
C VAL A 71 -11.19 27.96 -4.07
N VAL A 72 -10.88 27.38 -5.24
CA VAL A 72 -11.84 26.55 -6.00
C VAL A 72 -11.47 25.07 -5.85
N ILE A 73 -12.36 24.25 -5.31
CA ILE A 73 -12.21 22.78 -5.28
C ILE A 73 -13.41 22.17 -6.00
N GLU A 74 -13.15 21.44 -7.08
CA GLU A 74 -14.18 20.67 -7.79
C GLU A 74 -13.89 19.17 -7.72
N ASP A 75 -14.95 18.38 -7.70
CA ASP A 75 -14.85 16.92 -7.71
C ASP A 75 -14.91 16.41 -9.14
N PHE A 76 -13.97 15.54 -9.53
CA PHE A 76 -14.05 14.81 -10.78
C PHE A 76 -15.19 13.77 -10.69
N PRO A 77 -16.07 13.66 -11.71
CA PRO A 77 -17.32 12.94 -11.59
C PRO A 77 -17.19 11.41 -11.64
N ASP A 78 -16.08 10.89 -12.17
CA ASP A 78 -15.90 9.44 -12.34
C ASP A 78 -14.91 8.87 -11.32
N ASP A 79 -15.13 7.62 -10.91
CA ASP A 79 -14.16 6.83 -10.15
C ASP A 79 -13.00 6.32 -11.03
N ASP A 80 -11.92 5.86 -10.39
CA ASP A 80 -10.84 5.14 -11.10
C ASP A 80 -11.40 3.83 -11.72
N PRO A 81 -11.32 3.64 -13.05
CA PRO A 81 -11.76 2.40 -13.69
C PRO A 81 -11.12 1.13 -13.10
N ARG A 82 -9.90 1.21 -12.55
CA ARG A 82 -9.20 0.09 -11.89
C ARG A 82 -9.66 -0.16 -10.46
N ALA A 83 -10.48 0.71 -9.88
CA ALA A 83 -11.09 0.47 -8.57
C ALA A 83 -12.18 -0.62 -8.64
N GLN A 84 -12.74 -0.87 -9.82
CA GLN A 84 -13.77 -1.89 -10.00
C GLN A 84 -13.19 -3.29 -9.77
N PRO A 85 -13.88 -4.14 -8.99
CA PRO A 85 -13.43 -5.51 -8.78
C PRO A 85 -13.50 -6.30 -10.07
N ASP A 86 -12.46 -7.09 -10.36
CA ASP A 86 -12.48 -8.06 -11.45
C ASP A 86 -13.16 -9.35 -10.95
N PRO A 87 -14.35 -9.72 -11.49
CA PRO A 87 -15.06 -10.92 -11.07
C PRO A 87 -14.38 -12.23 -11.49
N ALA A 88 -13.44 -12.20 -12.44
CA ALA A 88 -12.67 -13.36 -12.82
C ALA A 88 -11.51 -13.65 -11.85
N TRP A 89 -11.16 -12.68 -11.01
CA TRP A 89 -10.08 -12.86 -10.03
C TRP A 89 -10.52 -13.74 -8.86
N HIS A 90 -9.64 -14.68 -8.50
CA HIS A 90 -9.78 -15.54 -7.34
C HIS A 90 -8.47 -15.54 -6.56
N PRO A 91 -8.51 -15.60 -5.22
CA PRO A 91 -7.30 -15.65 -4.43
C PRO A 91 -6.51 -16.95 -4.72
N PRO A 92 -5.17 -16.92 -4.56
CA PRO A 92 -4.35 -18.13 -4.63
C PRO A 92 -4.87 -19.20 -3.67
N SER A 93 -4.84 -20.47 -4.10
CA SER A 93 -5.30 -21.59 -3.27
C SER A 93 -4.35 -21.84 -2.10
N ILE A 94 -4.64 -21.20 -0.96
CA ILE A 94 -3.99 -21.41 0.32
C ILE A 94 -5.03 -21.89 1.34
N PRO A 95 -4.67 -22.75 2.31
CA PRO A 95 -5.58 -23.12 3.38
C PRO A 95 -5.97 -21.88 4.18
N THR A 96 -7.28 -21.66 4.37
CA THR A 96 -7.77 -20.56 5.21
C THR A 96 -7.19 -20.69 6.61
N ALA A 97 -6.50 -19.64 7.05
CA ALA A 97 -5.78 -19.64 8.30
C ALA A 97 -6.54 -18.77 9.32
N PRO A 98 -6.80 -19.24 10.56
CA PRO A 98 -7.57 -18.45 11.52
C PRO A 98 -6.88 -17.12 11.85
N ALA A 99 -7.61 -16.02 12.01
CA ALA A 99 -6.98 -14.72 12.28
C ALA A 99 -6.17 -14.67 13.60
N THR A 100 -6.48 -15.57 14.54
CA THR A 100 -5.84 -15.65 15.86
C THR A 100 -5.11 -16.99 16.04
N GLY A 101 -4.14 -17.01 16.96
CA GLY A 101 -3.34 -18.18 17.28
C GLY A 101 -2.24 -17.83 18.27
N SER A 102 -1.55 -18.85 18.79
CA SER A 102 -0.33 -18.63 19.55
C SER A 102 0.78 -18.12 18.62
N ALA A 103 1.80 -17.45 19.18
CA ALA A 103 2.98 -17.03 18.42
C ALA A 103 3.60 -18.19 17.63
N LEU A 104 3.64 -19.39 18.21
CA LEU A 104 4.17 -20.59 17.56
C LEU A 104 3.31 -21.03 16.37
N SER A 105 1.98 -21.05 16.50
CA SER A 105 1.10 -21.50 15.41
C SER A 105 1.04 -20.49 14.27
N LEU A 106 1.01 -19.19 14.58
CA LEU A 106 1.07 -18.11 13.60
C LEU A 106 2.40 -18.13 12.81
N ALA A 107 3.53 -18.33 13.51
CA ALA A 107 4.84 -18.46 12.88
C ALA A 107 4.90 -19.65 11.90
N ALA A 108 4.44 -20.83 12.33
CA ALA A 108 4.43 -22.01 11.47
C ALA A 108 3.56 -21.83 10.21
N ARG A 109 2.42 -21.14 10.35
CA ARG A 109 1.53 -20.83 9.22
C ARG A 109 2.13 -19.82 8.25
N LEU A 110 2.81 -18.79 8.75
CA LEU A 110 3.54 -17.83 7.89
C LEU A 110 4.56 -18.56 7.02
N GLU A 111 5.39 -19.38 7.63
CA GLU A 111 6.44 -20.12 6.93
C GLU A 111 5.83 -21.07 5.88
N ALA A 112 4.73 -21.75 6.20
CA ALA A 112 4.01 -22.61 5.26
C ALA A 112 3.37 -21.82 4.10
N GLU A 113 2.75 -20.67 4.38
CA GLU A 113 2.11 -19.81 3.38
C GLU A 113 3.12 -19.28 2.36
N ILE A 114 4.32 -18.88 2.79
CA ILE A 114 5.40 -18.46 1.89
C ILE A 114 5.74 -19.57 0.89
N VAL A 115 5.81 -20.83 1.34
CA VAL A 115 6.06 -21.98 0.47
C VAL A 115 4.90 -22.21 -0.50
N GLN A 116 3.66 -22.11 -0.03
CA GLN A 116 2.47 -22.31 -0.86
C GLN A 116 2.34 -21.28 -1.99
N LEU A 117 2.70 -20.02 -1.71
CA LEU A 117 2.64 -18.94 -2.71
C LEU A 117 3.81 -18.95 -3.71
N GLN A 118 4.80 -19.82 -3.54
CA GLN A 118 6.01 -19.83 -4.37
C GLN A 118 5.72 -20.04 -5.86
N GLY A 119 4.78 -20.94 -6.20
CA GLY A 119 4.39 -21.18 -7.59
C GLY A 119 3.78 -19.94 -8.25
N ALA A 120 2.85 -19.29 -7.54
CA ALA A 120 2.16 -18.10 -8.02
C ALA A 120 3.13 -16.89 -8.14
N HIS A 121 4.02 -16.69 -7.17
CA HIS A 121 5.03 -15.65 -7.27
C HIS A 121 6.02 -15.88 -8.43
N ARG A 122 6.43 -17.13 -8.68
CA ARG A 122 7.26 -17.45 -9.86
C ARG A 122 6.53 -17.12 -11.17
N LEU A 123 5.23 -17.38 -11.24
CA LEU A 123 4.40 -17.01 -12.39
C LEU A 123 4.37 -15.48 -12.58
N TRP A 124 4.19 -14.71 -11.51
CA TRP A 124 4.24 -13.25 -11.55
C TRP A 124 5.55 -12.75 -12.17
N VAL A 125 6.70 -13.22 -11.66
CA VAL A 125 8.03 -12.81 -12.15
C VAL A 125 8.21 -13.18 -13.62
N ALA A 126 7.77 -14.37 -14.03
CA ALA A 126 7.84 -14.80 -15.42
C ALA A 126 6.99 -13.93 -16.36
N GLN A 127 5.82 -13.47 -15.91
CA GLN A 127 4.91 -12.61 -16.70
C GLN A 127 5.38 -11.16 -16.78
N HIS A 128 5.92 -10.62 -15.69
CA HIS A 128 6.22 -9.18 -15.58
C HIS A 128 7.70 -8.84 -15.75
N GLY A 129 8.60 -9.83 -15.69
CA GLY A 129 10.05 -9.63 -15.77
C GLY A 129 10.65 -8.86 -14.59
N ARG A 130 9.90 -8.64 -13.52
CA ARG A 130 10.34 -7.89 -12.33
C ARG A 130 9.59 -8.33 -11.07
N THR A 131 10.19 -8.04 -9.92
CA THR A 131 9.58 -8.13 -8.59
C THR A 131 9.91 -6.88 -7.78
N THR A 132 9.04 -6.54 -6.83
CA THR A 132 9.23 -5.48 -5.84
C THR A 132 9.78 -6.02 -4.52
N VAL A 133 9.91 -7.34 -4.38
CA VAL A 133 10.60 -7.99 -3.28
C VAL A 133 12.11 -7.72 -3.38
N GLY A 134 12.74 -7.38 -2.25
CA GLY A 134 14.20 -7.25 -2.13
C GLY A 134 14.65 -6.08 -1.27
N LEU A 135 13.75 -5.34 -0.64
CA LEU A 135 14.08 -4.21 0.22
C LEU A 135 14.95 -4.64 1.40
N SER A 136 14.64 -5.79 2.01
CA SER A 136 15.42 -6.37 3.10
C SER A 136 16.74 -6.95 2.63
N GLY A 137 16.88 -7.29 1.35
CA GLY A 137 18.04 -8.00 0.79
C GLY A 137 18.18 -9.46 1.25
N LEU A 138 17.17 -10.02 1.91
CA LEU A 138 17.13 -11.42 2.34
C LEU A 138 16.32 -12.26 1.36
N ALA A 139 16.54 -13.57 1.33
CA ALA A 139 15.67 -14.48 0.62
C ALA A 139 14.28 -14.51 1.30
N ILE A 140 13.20 -14.70 0.53
CA ILE A 140 11.83 -14.61 1.09
C ILE A 140 11.57 -15.60 2.24
N GLY A 141 12.20 -16.79 2.22
CA GLY A 141 12.12 -17.74 3.33
C GLY A 141 12.83 -17.25 4.60
N GLU A 142 13.91 -16.47 4.46
CA GLU A 142 14.60 -15.82 5.58
C GLU A 142 13.77 -14.66 6.14
N CYS A 143 13.07 -13.92 5.28
CA CYS A 143 12.09 -12.91 5.70
C CYS A 143 11.02 -13.54 6.61
N GLY A 144 10.44 -14.67 6.18
CA GLY A 144 9.46 -15.42 6.97
C GLY A 144 10.00 -15.88 8.34
N ARG A 145 11.20 -16.46 8.36
CA ARG A 145 11.86 -16.88 9.61
C ARG A 145 12.15 -15.71 10.54
N CYS A 146 12.62 -14.58 10.01
CA CYS A 146 12.85 -13.36 10.79
C CYS A 146 11.55 -12.88 11.45
N MET A 147 10.44 -12.76 10.70
CA MET A 147 9.14 -12.39 11.28
C MET A 147 8.68 -13.38 12.35
N ALA A 148 8.90 -14.68 12.13
CA ALA A 148 8.56 -15.74 13.07
C ALA A 148 9.38 -15.66 14.36
N GLU A 149 10.67 -15.34 14.29
CA GLU A 149 11.54 -15.08 15.46
C GLU A 149 11.06 -13.87 16.27
N TRP A 150 10.77 -12.76 15.60
CA TRP A 150 10.19 -11.58 16.24
C TRP A 150 8.86 -11.89 16.94
N LEU A 151 8.01 -12.71 16.32
CA LEU A 151 6.74 -13.11 16.89
C LEU A 151 6.91 -14.00 18.13
N ARG A 152 7.96 -14.83 18.17
CA ARG A 152 8.35 -15.65 19.33
C ARG A 152 9.05 -14.85 20.43
N GLY A 153 9.31 -13.56 20.21
CA GLY A 153 9.90 -12.65 21.20
C GLY A 153 11.42 -12.76 21.33
N THR A 154 12.12 -13.37 20.37
CA THR A 154 13.59 -13.52 20.43
C THR A 154 14.35 -12.25 20.03
N ALA A 155 13.70 -11.32 19.31
CA ALA A 155 14.24 -10.02 18.86
C ALA A 155 15.70 -10.14 18.32
N PRO A 156 15.91 -10.88 17.22
CA PRO A 156 17.24 -11.19 16.73
C PRO A 156 18.02 -9.92 16.35
N PRO A 157 19.36 -9.93 16.44
CA PRO A 157 20.19 -8.85 15.93
C PRO A 157 19.97 -8.66 14.42
N SER A 158 20.32 -7.47 13.91
CA SER A 158 20.19 -7.20 12.47
C SER A 158 21.04 -8.20 11.67
N PRO A 159 20.46 -8.93 10.71
CA PRO A 159 21.22 -9.81 9.82
C PRO A 159 22.02 -9.03 8.77
N ARG A 160 21.85 -7.71 8.69
CA ARG A 160 22.56 -6.83 7.76
C ARG A 160 23.33 -5.75 8.49
N GLU A 161 24.62 -5.69 8.20
CA GLU A 161 25.50 -4.65 8.70
C GLU A 161 25.02 -3.26 8.26
N GLY A 162 25.15 -2.27 9.14
CA GLY A 162 24.70 -0.89 8.89
C GLY A 162 23.21 -0.63 9.10
N PHE A 163 22.39 -1.67 9.34
CA PHE A 163 20.97 -1.52 9.64
C PHE A 163 20.63 -1.97 11.05
N SER A 164 19.65 -1.31 11.67
CA SER A 164 19.12 -1.74 12.98
C SER A 164 18.11 -2.88 12.81
N ALA A 165 17.98 -3.72 13.84
CA ALA A 165 17.02 -4.83 13.82
C ALA A 165 15.55 -4.38 13.60
N PRO A 166 15.07 -3.28 14.24
CA PRO A 166 13.74 -2.71 13.94
C PRO A 166 13.54 -2.31 12.47
N LEU A 167 14.58 -1.76 11.84
CA LEU A 167 14.51 -1.32 10.45
C LEU A 167 14.51 -2.51 9.48
N ILE A 168 15.33 -3.54 9.75
CA ILE A 168 15.28 -4.78 8.97
C ILE A 168 13.94 -5.47 9.11
N LEU A 169 13.35 -5.51 10.32
CA LEU A 169 12.01 -6.07 10.50
C LEU A 169 10.97 -5.36 9.60
N ARG A 170 11.02 -4.02 9.53
CA ARG A 170 10.15 -3.26 8.62
C ARG A 170 10.35 -3.70 7.17
N PHE A 171 11.60 -3.78 6.70
CA PHE A 171 11.89 -4.15 5.31
C PHE A 171 11.47 -5.58 4.99
N VAL A 172 11.68 -6.50 5.93
CA VAL A 172 11.23 -7.88 5.84
C VAL A 172 9.70 -7.94 5.71
N ILE A 173 8.96 -7.17 6.50
CA ILE A 173 7.50 -7.11 6.41
C ILE A 173 7.05 -6.56 5.05
N ASP A 174 7.72 -5.53 4.53
CA ASP A 174 7.38 -4.95 3.23
C ASP A 174 7.68 -5.92 2.08
N ASP A 175 8.77 -6.71 2.17
CA ASP A 175 9.08 -7.78 1.21
C ASP A 175 8.03 -8.91 1.23
N VAL A 176 7.59 -9.35 2.41
CA VAL A 176 6.58 -10.41 2.51
C VAL A 176 5.21 -9.91 2.04
N LYS A 177 4.83 -8.66 2.33
CA LYS A 177 3.63 -8.03 1.75
C LYS A 177 3.70 -8.03 0.22
N ALA A 178 4.81 -7.55 -0.34
CA ALA A 178 5.04 -7.50 -1.79
C ALA A 178 4.92 -8.90 -2.39
N TYR A 179 5.59 -9.90 -1.80
CA TYR A 179 5.55 -11.28 -2.25
C TYR A 179 4.12 -11.85 -2.31
N CYS A 180 3.33 -11.67 -1.25
CA CYS A 180 1.94 -12.14 -1.21
C CYS A 180 1.06 -11.44 -2.25
N LEU A 181 1.19 -10.12 -2.39
CA LEU A 181 0.39 -9.33 -3.33
C LEU A 181 0.75 -9.63 -4.79
N GLU A 182 2.04 -9.83 -5.08
CA GLU A 182 2.53 -10.26 -6.40
C GLU A 182 2.04 -11.67 -6.74
N ALA A 183 2.09 -12.60 -5.78
CA ALA A 183 1.54 -13.94 -5.95
C ALA A 183 0.03 -13.91 -6.22
N ALA A 184 -0.72 -13.07 -5.51
CA ALA A 184 -2.16 -12.92 -5.71
C ALA A 184 -2.56 -12.20 -7.00
N ALA A 185 -1.72 -11.30 -7.48
CA ALA A 185 -1.90 -10.64 -8.77
C ALA A 185 -1.34 -11.44 -9.96
N ALA A 186 -0.81 -12.64 -9.73
CA ALA A 186 -0.33 -13.50 -10.81
C ALA A 186 -1.50 -14.03 -11.66
N GLY A 187 -1.33 -14.09 -12.98
CA GLY A 187 -2.34 -14.59 -13.90
C GLY A 187 -2.91 -13.53 -14.84
N ALA A 188 -4.06 -13.83 -15.45
CA ALA A 188 -4.68 -12.98 -16.47
C ALA A 188 -5.69 -11.97 -15.92
N ALA A 189 -6.26 -12.25 -14.74
CA ALA A 189 -7.20 -11.34 -14.07
C ALA A 189 -6.48 -10.09 -13.54
N LYS A 190 -7.21 -9.00 -13.38
CA LYS A 190 -6.71 -7.69 -12.97
C LYS A 190 -7.44 -7.23 -11.70
N PRO A 191 -7.17 -7.86 -10.55
CA PRO A 191 -7.87 -7.51 -9.31
C PRO A 191 -7.67 -6.04 -8.94
N SER A 192 -8.69 -5.44 -8.35
CA SER A 192 -8.56 -4.12 -7.75
C SER A 192 -7.68 -4.19 -6.49
N SER A 193 -7.06 -3.06 -6.10
CA SER A 193 -6.28 -3.02 -4.85
C SER A 193 -7.14 -3.31 -3.62
N ARG A 194 -8.46 -3.08 -3.71
CA ARG A 194 -9.41 -3.48 -2.66
C ARG A 194 -9.51 -5.00 -2.56
N GLN A 195 -9.70 -5.72 -3.66
CA GLN A 195 -9.74 -7.18 -3.67
C GLN A 195 -8.46 -7.79 -3.10
N LEU A 196 -7.30 -7.33 -3.60
CA LEU A 196 -5.99 -7.78 -3.09
C LEU A 196 -5.81 -7.48 -1.61
N GLY A 197 -6.20 -6.27 -1.18
CA GLY A 197 -6.09 -5.86 0.22
C GLY A 197 -7.03 -6.64 1.14
N ASP A 198 -8.27 -6.89 0.73
CA ASP A 198 -9.24 -7.65 1.52
C ASP A 198 -8.77 -9.09 1.71
N TRP A 199 -8.31 -9.75 0.64
CA TRP A 199 -7.71 -11.08 0.76
C TRP A 199 -6.46 -11.05 1.66
N PHE A 200 -5.51 -10.15 1.38
CA PHE A 200 -4.25 -10.12 2.12
C PHE A 200 -4.46 -9.93 3.62
N TRP A 201 -5.30 -8.97 4.03
CA TRP A 201 -5.47 -8.65 5.45
C TRP A 201 -6.42 -9.60 6.18
N ASN A 202 -7.41 -10.19 5.50
CA ASN A 202 -8.46 -10.99 6.15
C ASN A 202 -8.27 -12.50 6.03
N GLU A 203 -7.55 -12.98 5.02
CA GLU A 203 -7.52 -14.42 4.67
C GLU A 203 -6.12 -15.05 4.76
N THR A 204 -5.06 -14.24 4.90
CA THR A 204 -3.68 -14.74 4.93
C THR A 204 -3.13 -14.88 6.35
N ALA A 205 -2.25 -15.86 6.55
CA ALA A 205 -1.45 -15.98 7.76
C ALA A 205 -0.48 -14.81 7.92
N THR A 206 0.06 -14.29 6.81
CA THR A 206 0.92 -13.11 6.79
C THR A 206 0.23 -11.89 7.38
N GLY A 207 -1.00 -11.59 6.95
CA GLY A 207 -1.81 -10.49 7.49
C GLY A 207 -2.01 -10.64 8.99
N ALA A 208 -2.42 -11.83 9.44
CA ALA A 208 -2.59 -12.15 10.86
C ALA A 208 -1.29 -11.95 11.68
N VAL A 209 -0.14 -12.38 11.15
CA VAL A 209 1.16 -12.22 11.82
C VAL A 209 1.57 -10.76 11.90
N ILE A 210 1.35 -9.95 10.86
CA ILE A 210 1.66 -8.52 10.89
C ILE A 210 0.80 -7.81 11.95
N HIS A 211 -0.48 -8.18 12.09
CA HIS A 211 -1.33 -7.68 13.16
C HIS A 211 -0.80 -8.06 14.55
N ALA A 212 -0.46 -9.33 14.77
CA ALA A 212 0.07 -9.81 16.04
C ALA A 212 1.42 -9.15 16.41
N LEU A 213 2.33 -9.01 15.43
CA LEU A 213 3.58 -8.29 15.59
C LEU A 213 3.35 -6.82 15.95
N ARG A 214 2.43 -6.13 15.26
CA ARG A 214 2.12 -4.73 15.56
C ARG A 214 1.66 -4.59 17.02
N GLU A 215 0.76 -5.46 17.46
CA GLU A 215 0.23 -5.45 18.81
C GLU A 215 1.31 -5.72 19.88
N ALA A 216 2.22 -6.66 19.62
CA ALA A 216 3.34 -6.95 20.51
C ALA A 216 4.34 -5.78 20.58
N LEU A 217 4.72 -5.24 19.42
CA LEU A 217 5.75 -4.19 19.32
C LEU A 217 5.27 -2.82 19.82
N GLN A 218 3.96 -2.54 19.75
CA GLN A 218 3.40 -1.33 20.36
C GLN A 218 3.52 -1.30 21.89
N ARG A 219 3.69 -2.47 22.52
CA ARG A 219 3.92 -2.61 23.97
C ARG A 219 5.40 -2.63 24.36
N SER A 220 6.31 -2.58 23.38
CA SER A 220 7.75 -2.53 23.63
C SER A 220 8.14 -1.22 24.32
N GLU A 221 9.21 -1.22 25.11
CA GLU A 221 9.81 0.02 25.64
C GLU A 221 10.70 0.74 24.61
N ASP A 222 11.08 0.07 23.50
CA ASP A 222 11.87 0.68 22.43
C ASP A 222 11.00 1.58 21.54
N GLU A 223 11.25 2.89 21.62
CA GLU A 223 10.56 3.90 20.82
C GLU A 223 10.72 3.69 19.30
N ARG A 224 11.82 3.10 18.84
CA ARG A 224 12.01 2.78 17.41
C ARG A 224 11.04 1.68 16.97
N LEU A 225 10.84 0.67 17.81
CA LEU A 225 9.87 -0.41 17.54
C LEU A 225 8.44 0.11 17.56
N LYS A 226 8.08 0.98 18.52
CA LYS A 226 6.76 1.65 18.54
C LYS A 226 6.51 2.44 17.26
N LEU A 227 7.50 3.20 16.80
CA LEU A 227 7.39 4.01 15.58
C LEU A 227 7.20 3.14 14.33
N VAL A 228 7.96 2.04 14.22
CA VAL A 228 7.78 1.06 13.12
C VAL A 228 6.38 0.45 13.16
N ALA A 229 5.95 -0.04 14.32
CA ALA A 229 4.65 -0.70 14.49
C ALA A 229 3.47 0.25 14.28
N GLY A 230 3.58 1.49 14.76
CA GLY A 230 2.54 2.51 14.65
C GLY A 230 2.32 2.99 13.23
N ASN A 231 3.39 3.22 12.47
CA ASN A 231 3.31 3.98 11.21
C ASN A 231 3.50 3.15 9.94
N PHE A 232 4.18 2.00 10.00
CA PHE A 232 4.65 1.31 8.79
C PHE A 232 4.12 -0.12 8.63
N MET A 233 3.69 -0.78 9.70
CA MET A 233 3.27 -2.18 9.62
C MET A 233 1.88 -2.37 9.03
N VAL A 234 0.87 -1.69 9.57
CA VAL A 234 -0.54 -1.87 9.19
C VAL A 234 -1.12 -0.53 8.73
N PRO A 235 -1.72 -0.45 7.52
CA PRO A 235 -2.38 0.76 7.04
C PRO A 235 -3.47 1.24 8.01
N ALA A 236 -3.65 2.56 8.14
CA ALA A 236 -4.64 3.15 9.06
C ALA A 236 -6.07 2.59 8.85
N ALA A 237 -6.45 2.34 7.59
CA ALA A 237 -7.75 1.75 7.24
C ALA A 237 -7.94 0.31 7.73
N ARG A 238 -6.85 -0.40 8.04
CA ARG A 238 -6.83 -1.78 8.56
C ARG A 238 -6.47 -1.85 10.04
N ALA A 239 -5.94 -0.77 10.61
CA ALA A 239 -5.48 -0.72 12.00
C ALA A 239 -6.62 -0.43 13.00
N ARG A 240 -7.76 0.11 12.54
CA ARG A 240 -8.94 0.34 13.39
C ARG A 240 -9.75 -0.95 13.43
N THR A 241 -9.63 -1.71 14.53
CA THR A 241 -10.64 -2.69 14.92
C THR A 241 -11.98 -1.98 15.01
N ARG A 242 -13.00 -2.50 14.31
CA ARG A 242 -14.39 -2.12 14.59
C ARG A 242 -14.74 -2.49 16.02
#